data_AF-A0A6I6GWA0-F1
#
_entry.id   AF-A0A6I6GWA0-F1
#
_cell.length_a   1.000
_cell.length_b   1.000
_cell.length_c   1.000
_cell.angle_alpha   90.00
_cell.angle_beta   90.00
_cell.angle_gamma   90.00
#
_symmetry.space_group_name_H-M   'P 1'
#
loop_
_entity.id
_entity.type
_entity.pdbx_description
1 polymer ?
#
loop_
_entity_poly.entity_id
_entity_poly.type
_entity_poly.pdbx_seq_one_letter_code
_entity_poly.pdbx_strand_id
1 'polypeptide(L)' 'MEQYVEEVAKKSTGKHWALFFFWTIAMMVLMFSPYGQWFWLLLPFVVTEFAKAMDLL' A
#
# COMPACT_ATOMS: atom_id res chain seq x y z
N MET A 1 22.10 14.97 -24.35
CA MET A 1 22.60 14.68 -22.99
C MET A 1 21.70 15.23 -21.89
N GLU A 2 20.69 16.07 -22.17
CA GLU A 2 19.76 16.58 -21.14
C GLU A 2 18.54 15.67 -20.85
N GLN A 3 18.19 14.72 -21.72
CA GLN A 3 16.92 13.99 -21.61
C GLN A 3 16.97 12.64 -20.84
N TYR A 4 18.13 12.23 -20.31
CA TYR A 4 18.27 10.95 -19.57
C TYR A 4 18.02 11.08 -18.06
N VAL A 5 17.88 12.30 -17.54
CA VAL A 5 17.83 12.56 -16.09
C VAL A 5 16.41 12.48 -15.52
N GLU A 6 15.36 12.60 -16.35
CA GLU A 6 13.97 12.55 -15.88
C GLU A 6 13.42 11.13 -15.67
N GLU A 7 13.94 10.12 -16.36
CA GLU A 7 13.44 8.73 -16.31
C GLU A 7 13.71 8.03 -14.98
N VAL A 8 14.64 8.55 -14.16
CA VAL A 8 14.81 8.11 -12.76
C VAL A 8 13.92 8.97 -11.88
N ALA A 9 12.64 9.08 -12.26
CA ALA A 9 11.57 9.56 -11.41
C ALA A 9 11.46 8.60 -10.22
N LYS A 10 12.32 8.85 -9.23
CA LYS A 10 12.44 8.22 -7.91
C LYS A 10 11.11 7.62 -7.48
N LYS A 11 10.86 6.37 -7.87
CA LYS A 11 9.58 5.68 -7.65
C LYS A 11 9.47 5.57 -6.14
N SER A 12 8.62 6.41 -5.56
CA SER A 12 8.55 6.65 -4.12
C SER A 12 7.80 5.49 -3.47
N THR A 13 8.34 4.28 -3.61
CA THR A 13 7.83 3.05 -2.98
C THR A 13 7.73 3.19 -1.47
N GLY A 14 8.57 4.03 -0.86
CA GLY A 14 8.52 4.35 0.57
C GLY A 14 7.19 4.95 1.05
N LYS A 15 6.51 5.78 0.23
CA LYS A 15 5.19 6.33 0.60
C LYS A 15 4.11 5.25 0.59
N HIS A 16 4.16 4.34 -0.38
CA HIS A 16 3.25 3.21 -0.47
C HIS A 16 3.49 2.16 0.63
N TRP A 17 4.75 1.98 1.07
CA TRP A 17 5.06 1.15 2.23
C TRP A 17 4.42 1.67 3.53
N ALA A 18 4.45 3.00 3.75
CA ALA A 18 3.79 3.61 4.90
C ALA A 18 2.25 3.44 4.84
N LEU A 19 1.66 3.63 3.66
CA LEU A 19 0.23 3.40 3.44
C LEU A 19 -0.15 1.93 3.63
N PHE A 20 0.65 0.99 3.12
CA PHE A 20 0.46 -0.44 3.31
C PHE A 20 0.41 -0.81 4.80
N PHE A 21 1.37 -0.33 5.59
CA PHE A 21 1.36 -0.57 7.04
C PHE A 21 0.16 0.06 7.73
N PHE A 22 -0.22 1.28 7.35
CA PHE A 22 -1.40 1.94 7.89
C PHE A 22 -2.67 1.10 7.64
N TRP A 23 -2.88 0.63 6.41
CA TRP A 23 -4.01 -0.23 6.05
C TRP A 23 -3.96 -1.61 6.70
N THR A 24 -2.76 -2.17 6.89
CA THR A 24 -2.57 -3.46 7.58
C THR A 24 -2.92 -3.36 9.06
N ILE A 25 -2.52 -2.26 9.73
CA ILE A 25 -2.90 -1.99 11.12
C ILE A 25 -4.41 -1.74 11.22
N ALA A 26 -4.98 -0.96 10.30
CA ALA A 26 -6.42 -0.75 10.24
C ALA A 26 -7.18 -2.07 10.08
N MET A 27 -6.70 -2.98 9.22
CA MET A 27 -7.26 -4.32 9.04
C MET A 27 -7.16 -5.16 10.33
N MET A 28 -6.02 -5.13 11.02
CA MET A 28 -5.84 -5.81 12.32
C MET A 28 -6.83 -5.29 13.37
N VAL A 29 -6.95 -3.96 13.51
CA VAL A 29 -7.92 -3.34 14.44
C VAL A 29 -9.35 -3.73 14.08
N LEU A 30 -9.68 -3.78 12.80
CA LEU A 30 -10.99 -4.20 12.32
C LEU A 30 -11.27 -5.67 12.62
N MET A 31 -10.25 -6.54 12.55
CA MET A 31 -10.35 -7.96 12.86
C MET A 31 -10.63 -8.24 14.35
N PHE A 32 -10.11 -7.40 15.26
CA PHE A 32 -10.39 -7.48 16.71
C PHE A 32 -11.66 -6.73 17.12
N SER A 33 -12.31 -6.03 16.19
CA SER A 33 -13.57 -5.32 16.41
C SER A 33 -14.78 -6.24 16.21
N PRO A 34 -15.95 -5.97 16.83
CA PRO A 34 -17.21 -6.64 16.50
C PRO A 34 -17.59 -6.55 15.01
N TYR A 35 -16.96 -5.63 14.26
CA TYR A 35 -17.09 -5.50 12.81
C TYR A 35 -16.09 -6.36 12.02
N GLY A 36 -15.43 -7.34 12.65
CA GLY A 36 -14.43 -8.21 12.03
C GLY A 36 -14.87 -8.87 10.73
N GLN A 37 -16.16 -9.12 10.54
CA GLN A 37 -16.74 -9.61 9.28
C GLN A 37 -16.46 -8.71 8.06
N TRP A 38 -16.17 -7.42 8.25
CA TRP A 38 -15.86 -6.47 7.19
C TRP A 38 -14.36 -6.39 6.86
N PHE A 39 -13.50 -7.22 7.47
CA PHE A 39 -12.06 -7.24 7.19
C PHE A 39 -11.73 -7.46 5.71
N TRP A 40 -12.53 -8.28 5.02
CA TRP A 40 -12.42 -8.57 3.60
C TRP A 40 -12.63 -7.35 2.68
N LEU A 41 -13.29 -6.28 3.12
CA LEU A 41 -13.41 -5.05 2.34
C LEU A 41 -12.08 -4.29 2.27
N LEU A 42 -11.24 -4.42 3.30
CA LEU A 42 -9.92 -3.80 3.34
C LEU A 42 -8.85 -4.62 2.60
N LEU A 43 -9.05 -5.94 2.43
CA LEU A 43 -8.10 -6.81 1.71
C LEU A 43 -7.67 -6.26 0.34
N PRO A 44 -8.56 -5.86 -0.58
CA PRO A 44 -8.14 -5.31 -1.87
C PRO A 44 -7.31 -4.03 -1.73
N PHE A 45 -7.58 -3.18 -0.73
CA PHE A 45 -6.77 -1.98 -0.46
C PHE A 45 -5.37 -2.33 0.04
N VAL A 46 -5.26 -3.27 0.99
CA VAL A 46 -3.99 -3.76 1.52
C VAL A 46 -3.15 -4.38 0.40
N VAL A 47 -3.75 -5.24 -0.44
CA VAL A 47 -3.07 -5.89 -1.58
C VAL A 47 -2.66 -4.89 -2.66
N THR A 48 -3.49 -3.86 -2.92
CA THR A 48 -3.18 -2.81 -3.91
C THR A 48 -2.00 -1.96 -3.45
N GLU A 49 -2.01 -1.51 -2.19
CA GLU A 49 -0.89 -0.73 -1.66
C GLU A 49 0.37 -1.59 -1.50
N PHE A 50 0.24 -2.90 -1.23
CA PHE A 50 1.35 -3.84 -1.26
C PHE A 50 1.96 -3.98 -2.66
N ALA A 51 1.14 -4.14 -3.70
CA ALA A 51 1.61 -4.26 -5.09
C ALA A 51 2.32 -2.97 -5.55
N LYS A 52 1.76 -1.79 -5.22
CA LYS A 52 2.41 -0.49 -5.48
C LYS A 52 3.71 -0.31 -4.68
N ALA A 53 3.73 -0.78 -3.43
CA ALA A 53 4.90 -0.73 -2.56
C ALA A 53 6.03 -1.65 -3.03
N MET A 54 5.69 -2.79 -3.64
CA MET A 54 6.62 -3.72 -4.26
C MET A 54 7.08 -3.29 -5.66
N ASP A 55 6.62 -2.14 -6.15
CA ASP A 55 6.94 -1.67 -7.51
C ASP A 55 6.41 -2.57 -8.63
N LEU A 56 5.52 -3.52 -8.31
CA LEU A 56 4.99 -4.52 -9.24
C LEU A 56 3.96 -3.93 -10.22
N LEU A 57 3.53 -2.68 -9.98
CA LEU A 57 2.67 -1.84 -10.81
C LEU A 57 3.41 -0.55 -11.16
#